data_AF-A0A219A236-F1
#
_entry.id   AF-A0A219A236-F1
#
_cell.length_a   1.000
_cell.length_b   1.000
_cell.length_c   1.000
_cell.angle_alpha   90.00
_cell.angle_beta   90.00
_cell.angle_gamma   90.00
#
_symmetry.space_group_name_H-M   'P 1'
#
loop_
_entity.id
_entity.type
_entity.pdbx_description
1 polymer ?
#
loop_
_entity_poly.entity_id
_entity_poly.type
_entity_poly.pdbx_seq_one_letter_code
_entity_poly.pdbx_strand_id
1 'polypeptide(L)'
;MTVITTLRQKLFELFRADRAPSGYRPGVTLAHLRRDLGLATLEVDGVAFEIVERTESQLLMHLVLTECVLRVPAAAGGAGSFEVHHGGAIRRSGIHVRRRAGNQALGRELQARLQADSVLFQALMPLDFKRLRIELHDQQWCVRLEHMGGSEVVNRMPAFRRYIALSAEQRVHLLATLAGLRRVLSGL
;
A
#
# COMPACT_ATOMS: atom_id res chain seq x y z
N MET A 1 -2.01 23.94 -16.98
CA MET A 1 -1.90 24.03 -15.49
C MET A 1 -1.29 22.76 -14.87
N THR A 2 -0.39 22.05 -15.58
CA THR A 2 0.10 20.71 -15.18
C THR A 2 1.58 20.71 -14.78
N VAL A 3 2.30 21.80 -15.08
CA VAL A 3 3.75 21.94 -14.86
C VAL A 3 4.10 22.22 -13.39
N ILE A 4 3.20 22.92 -12.68
CA ILE A 4 3.42 23.31 -11.26
C ILE A 4 3.31 22.09 -10.31
N THR A 5 2.47 21.10 -10.64
CA THR A 5 2.28 19.88 -9.82
C THR A 5 3.47 18.92 -9.92
N THR A 6 4.07 18.78 -11.11
CA THR A 6 5.23 17.91 -11.31
C THR A 6 6.50 18.47 -10.68
N LEU A 7 6.69 19.80 -10.71
CA LEU A 7 7.78 20.46 -10.00
C LEU A 7 7.65 20.29 -8.47
N ARG A 8 6.44 20.44 -7.92
CA ARG A 8 6.19 20.23 -6.48
C ARG A 8 6.47 18.80 -6.04
N GLN A 9 6.10 17.78 -6.83
CA GLN A 9 6.43 16.38 -6.50
C GLN A 9 7.94 16.13 -6.50
N LYS A 10 8.67 16.62 -7.51
CA LYS A 10 10.14 16.48 -7.56
C LYS A 10 10.86 17.27 -6.47
N LEU A 11 10.37 18.45 -6.10
CA LEU A 11 10.89 19.22 -4.97
C LEU A 11 10.61 18.52 -3.62
N PHE A 12 9.42 17.95 -3.42
CA PHE A 12 9.12 17.14 -2.23
C PHE A 12 9.96 15.86 -2.14
N GLU A 13 10.36 15.26 -3.26
CA GLU A 13 11.29 14.14 -3.31
C GLU A 13 12.74 14.59 -3.05
N LEU A 14 13.18 15.72 -3.59
CA LEU A 14 14.52 16.27 -3.31
C LEU A 14 14.72 16.69 -1.84
N PHE A 15 13.69 17.26 -1.19
CA PHE A 15 13.74 17.60 0.23
C PHE A 15 13.55 16.38 1.16
N ARG A 16 13.25 15.20 0.62
CA ARG A 16 13.13 13.92 1.35
C ARG A 16 14.37 13.04 1.26
N ALA A 17 15.38 13.42 0.48
CA ALA A 17 16.57 12.61 0.30
C ALA A 17 17.36 12.44 1.63
N ASP A 18 17.37 11.19 2.10
CA ASP A 18 18.43 10.51 2.87
C ASP A 18 18.67 10.78 4.35
N ARG A 19 17.84 11.54 5.08
CA ARG A 19 17.93 11.54 6.55
C ARG A 19 16.71 10.96 7.23
N ALA A 20 16.93 9.80 7.86
CA ALA A 20 16.01 9.22 8.83
C ALA A 20 15.55 10.31 9.83
N PRO A 21 14.24 10.41 10.14
CA PRO A 21 13.76 11.35 11.13
C PRO A 21 14.47 11.14 12.48
N SER A 22 14.75 12.23 13.20
CA SER A 22 15.28 12.13 14.57
C SER A 22 14.38 11.23 15.43
N GLY A 23 14.99 10.24 16.08
CA GLY A 23 14.30 9.25 16.90
C GLY A 23 13.67 8.08 16.14
N TYR A 24 13.81 7.98 14.81
CA TYR A 24 13.43 6.77 14.07
C TYR A 24 14.23 5.57 14.57
N ARG A 25 13.54 4.43 14.77
CA ARG A 25 14.12 3.17 15.23
C ARG A 25 13.87 2.10 14.16
N PRO A 26 14.79 1.94 13.18
CA PRO A 26 14.62 0.97 12.12
C PRO A 26 14.35 -0.44 12.66
N GLY A 27 13.35 -1.11 12.09
CA GLY A 27 12.98 -2.50 12.37
C GLY A 27 12.08 -2.70 13.60
N VAL A 28 11.90 -1.71 14.47
CA VAL A 28 11.06 -1.85 15.66
C VAL A 28 9.58 -1.98 15.27
N THR A 29 9.09 -1.09 14.42
CA THR A 29 7.70 -1.12 13.93
C THR A 29 7.44 -2.39 13.13
N LEU A 30 8.40 -2.81 12.30
CA LEU A 30 8.35 -4.07 11.56
C LEU A 30 8.24 -5.28 12.49
N ALA A 31 9.00 -5.32 13.59
CA ALA A 31 8.93 -6.41 14.57
C ALA A 31 7.58 -6.47 15.29
N HIS A 32 6.96 -5.32 15.57
CA HIS A 32 5.59 -5.28 16.07
C HIS A 32 4.59 -5.82 15.05
N LEU A 33 4.65 -5.35 13.79
CA LEU A 33 3.75 -5.83 12.75
C LEU A 33 3.90 -7.33 12.48
N ARG A 34 5.12 -7.87 12.49
CA ARG A 34 5.35 -9.33 12.34
C ARG A 34 4.66 -10.13 13.45
N ARG A 35 4.66 -9.63 14.69
CA ARG A 35 3.92 -10.24 15.81
C ARG A 35 2.42 -10.16 15.61
N ASP A 36 1.90 -9.00 15.19
CA ASP A 36 0.46 -8.83 14.95
C ASP A 36 -0.04 -9.73 13.81
N LEU A 37 0.76 -9.90 12.75
CA LEU A 37 0.48 -10.83 11.66
C LEU A 37 0.46 -12.28 12.17
N GLY A 38 1.38 -12.65 13.05
CA GLY A 38 1.44 -14.00 13.62
C GLY A 38 1.70 -15.09 12.58
N LEU A 39 2.35 -14.74 11.47
CA LEU A 39 2.69 -15.66 10.38
C LEU A 39 4.10 -16.20 10.57
N ALA A 40 4.28 -17.50 10.34
CA ALA A 40 5.61 -18.13 10.31
C ALA A 40 6.42 -17.67 9.08
N THR A 41 5.75 -17.55 7.93
CA THR A 41 6.30 -17.04 6.67
C THR A 41 5.40 -15.94 6.12
N LEU A 42 6.00 -14.91 5.52
CA LEU A 42 5.25 -13.83 4.87
C LEU A 42 4.83 -14.29 3.48
N GLU A 43 3.77 -15.08 3.44
CA GLU A 43 3.28 -15.72 2.23
C GLU A 43 1.75 -15.70 2.20
N VAL A 44 1.19 -15.50 1.00
CA VAL A 44 -0.25 -15.64 0.74
C VAL A 44 -0.45 -16.45 -0.53
N ASP A 45 -1.29 -17.49 -0.45
CA ASP A 45 -1.58 -18.42 -1.54
C ASP A 45 -0.34 -18.91 -2.33
N GLY A 46 0.78 -19.25 -1.68
CA GLY A 46 1.96 -19.73 -2.40
C GLY A 46 2.91 -18.63 -2.90
N VAL A 47 2.64 -17.35 -2.62
CA VAL A 47 3.48 -16.22 -3.05
C VAL A 47 3.96 -15.43 -1.84
N ALA A 48 5.27 -15.30 -1.74
CA ALA A 48 5.89 -14.48 -0.71
C ALA A 48 5.59 -12.99 -0.93
N PHE A 49 5.39 -12.27 0.16
CA PHE A 49 5.34 -10.82 0.16
C PHE A 49 6.36 -10.26 1.14
N GLU A 50 6.86 -9.08 0.85
CA GLU A 50 7.79 -8.37 1.72
C GLU A 50 7.04 -7.34 2.55
N ILE A 51 7.60 -6.96 3.70
CA ILE A 51 7.12 -5.82 4.47
C ILE A 51 8.29 -4.88 4.65
N VAL A 52 8.10 -3.63 4.21
CA VAL A 52 9.13 -2.58 4.31
C VAL A 52 8.62 -1.42 5.16
N GLU A 53 9.51 -0.83 5.95
CA GLU A 53 9.22 0.40 6.68
C GLU A 53 9.41 1.62 5.76
N ARG A 54 8.52 2.59 5.90
CA ARG A 54 8.60 3.87 5.20
C ARG A 54 8.38 4.99 6.20
N THR A 55 9.37 5.84 6.36
CA THR A 55 9.25 7.02 7.23
C THR A 55 8.66 8.21 6.49
N GLU A 56 7.72 8.90 7.12
CA GLU A 56 7.16 10.16 6.65
C GLU A 56 7.36 11.25 7.71
N SER A 57 8.31 12.16 7.45
CA SER A 57 8.60 13.30 8.31
C SER A 57 7.60 14.44 8.11
N GLN A 58 7.21 15.06 9.22
CA GLN A 58 6.51 16.34 9.30
C GLN A 58 7.27 17.27 10.28
N LEU A 59 6.80 18.51 10.45
CA LEU A 59 7.50 19.53 11.24
C LEU A 59 7.79 19.08 12.69
N LEU A 60 6.77 18.56 13.37
CA LEU A 60 6.84 18.17 14.78
C LEU A 60 6.67 16.66 15.01
N MET A 61 6.44 15.88 13.96
CA MET A 61 6.20 14.44 14.08
C MET A 61 6.81 13.67 12.92
N HIS A 62 6.98 12.37 13.08
CA HIS A 62 7.17 11.45 11.96
C HIS A 62 6.26 10.23 12.12
N LEU A 63 5.91 9.64 10.98
CA LEU A 63 5.24 8.35 10.90
C LEU A 63 6.25 7.31 10.47
N VAL A 64 6.19 6.12 11.06
CA VAL A 64 6.80 4.91 10.51
C VAL A 64 5.65 4.06 9.99
N LEU A 65 5.47 4.06 8.68
CA LEU A 65 4.44 3.31 7.99
C LEU A 65 5.03 1.97 7.52
N THR A 66 4.18 0.99 7.26
CA THR A 66 4.59 -0.30 6.71
C THR A 66 3.89 -0.53 5.38
N GLU A 67 4.65 -0.97 4.38
CA GLU A 67 4.13 -1.35 3.07
C GLU A 67 4.30 -2.86 2.88
N CYS A 68 3.21 -3.56 2.60
CA CYS A 68 3.27 -4.92 2.07
C CYS A 68 3.58 -4.83 0.56
N VAL A 69 4.63 -5.51 0.12
CA VAL A 69 5.06 -5.55 -1.28
C VAL A 69 4.85 -6.95 -1.82
N LEU A 70 3.95 -7.07 -2.79
CA LEU A 70 3.63 -8.34 -3.44
C LEU A 70 4.04 -8.26 -4.92
N ARG A 71 4.77 -9.27 -5.39
CA ARG A 71 5.19 -9.40 -6.79
C ARG A 71 4.46 -10.55 -7.43
N VAL A 72 3.84 -10.30 -8.58
CA VAL A 72 3.02 -11.29 -9.28
C VAL A 72 3.43 -11.29 -10.76
N PRO A 73 3.75 -12.44 -11.36
CA PRO A 73 3.96 -12.53 -12.80
C PRO A 73 2.70 -12.05 -13.56
N ALA A 74 2.90 -11.24 -14.58
CA ALA A 74 1.85 -10.77 -15.47
C ALA A 74 1.66 -11.75 -16.64
N ALA A 75 0.43 -11.92 -17.12
CA ALA A 75 0.17 -12.76 -18.28
C ALA A 75 0.71 -12.13 -19.57
N ALA A 76 0.72 -10.80 -19.62
CA ALA A 76 1.26 -10.02 -20.73
C ALA A 76 2.28 -8.98 -20.26
N GLY A 77 3.23 -8.66 -21.14
CA GLY A 77 4.21 -7.61 -20.89
C GLY A 77 3.60 -6.20 -21.01
N GLY A 78 4.14 -5.23 -20.28
CA GLY A 78 3.76 -3.83 -20.41
C GLY A 78 4.38 -2.90 -19.37
N ALA A 79 3.90 -1.67 -19.38
CA ALA A 79 4.24 -0.67 -18.38
C ALA A 79 2.98 0.09 -17.94
N GLY A 80 2.78 0.23 -16.64
CA GLY A 80 1.64 0.93 -16.09
C GLY A 80 1.79 1.25 -14.63
N SER A 81 1.14 2.33 -14.18
CA SER A 81 1.10 2.69 -12.78
C SER A 81 -0.30 3.14 -12.42
N PHE A 82 -0.88 2.47 -11.44
CA PHE A 82 -2.27 2.62 -11.02
C PHE A 82 -2.32 2.79 -9.51
N GLU A 83 -3.24 3.62 -9.05
CA GLU A 83 -3.55 3.77 -7.63
C GLU A 83 -5.00 3.39 -7.38
N VAL A 84 -5.23 2.62 -6.34
CA VAL A 84 -6.55 2.17 -5.93
C VAL A 84 -7.01 3.01 -4.74
N HIS A 85 -8.24 3.50 -4.80
CA HIS A 85 -8.83 4.36 -3.78
C HIS A 85 -10.25 3.92 -3.48
N HIS A 86 -10.70 4.11 -2.24
CA HIS A 86 -12.12 4.02 -1.92
C HIS A 86 -12.88 5.21 -2.53
N GLY A 87 -14.08 4.96 -3.03
CA GLY A 87 -15.04 5.99 -3.45
C GLY A 87 -15.90 6.50 -2.29
N GLY A 88 -16.55 7.63 -2.52
CA GLY A 88 -17.51 8.24 -1.59
C GLY A 88 -16.86 9.21 -0.60
N ALA A 89 -17.52 10.35 -0.35
CA ALA A 89 -17.00 11.41 0.51
C ALA A 89 -17.33 11.22 2.00
N ILE A 90 -18.39 10.45 2.31
CA ILE A 90 -18.92 10.26 3.68
C ILE A 90 -18.76 8.81 4.13
N ARG A 91 -19.08 7.86 3.26
CA ARG A 91 -18.90 6.41 3.46
C ARG A 91 -18.26 5.80 2.23
N ARG A 92 -17.49 4.73 2.43
CA ARG A 92 -16.88 3.96 1.33
C ARG A 92 -18.00 3.40 0.44
N SER A 93 -18.01 3.76 -0.84
CA SER A 93 -19.04 3.35 -1.81
C SER A 93 -18.55 2.41 -2.89
N GLY A 94 -17.26 2.09 -2.90
CA GLY A 94 -16.66 1.20 -3.88
C GLY A 94 -15.15 1.40 -4.01
N ILE A 95 -14.57 0.75 -5.00
CA ILE A 95 -13.14 0.79 -5.32
C ILE A 95 -12.96 1.42 -6.69
N HIS A 96 -12.06 2.40 -6.79
CA HIS A 96 -11.71 3.10 -8.02
C HIS A 96 -10.24 2.96 -8.35
N VAL A 97 -9.94 2.77 -9.64
CA VAL A 97 -8.56 2.70 -10.13
C VAL A 97 -8.24 4.00 -10.86
N ARG A 98 -7.28 4.73 -10.32
CA ARG A 98 -6.73 5.93 -10.95
C ARG A 98 -5.44 5.59 -11.68
N ARG A 99 -5.46 5.73 -13.00
CA ARG A 99 -4.24 5.62 -13.82
C ARG A 99 -3.32 6.83 -13.58
N ARG A 100 -2.05 6.56 -13.30
CA ARG A 100 -0.96 7.54 -13.22
C ARG A 100 -0.10 7.53 -14.48
N ALA A 101 0.14 6.35 -15.03
CA ALA A 101 0.86 6.13 -16.28
C ALA A 101 0.39 4.83 -16.97
N GLY A 102 0.73 4.64 -18.25
CA GLY A 102 0.47 3.41 -19.01
C GLY A 102 -0.85 3.39 -19.78
N ASN A 103 -1.28 2.19 -20.18
CA ASN A 103 -2.46 1.98 -21.03
C ASN A 103 -3.79 2.23 -20.28
N GLN A 104 -4.70 3.02 -20.86
CA GLN A 104 -6.02 3.29 -20.27
C GLN A 104 -6.92 2.04 -20.25
N ALA A 105 -6.87 1.22 -21.30
CA ALA A 105 -7.65 -0.01 -21.37
C ALA A 105 -7.25 -0.98 -20.25
N LEU A 106 -5.94 -1.12 -19.99
CA LEU A 106 -5.43 -1.91 -18.88
C LEU A 106 -5.93 -1.40 -17.52
N GLY A 107 -5.96 -0.08 -17.31
CA GLY A 107 -6.52 0.50 -16.09
C GLY A 107 -8.02 0.24 -15.90
N ARG A 108 -8.80 0.26 -16.99
CA ARG A 108 -10.24 -0.08 -16.95
C ARG A 108 -10.46 -1.55 -16.67
N GLU A 109 -9.69 -2.43 -17.30
CA GLU A 109 -9.76 -3.87 -17.05
C GLU A 109 -9.38 -4.20 -15.60
N LEU A 110 -8.29 -3.61 -15.09
CA LEU A 110 -7.91 -3.74 -13.68
C LEU A 110 -9.05 -3.31 -12.76
N GLN A 111 -9.72 -2.18 -13.03
CA GLN A 111 -10.88 -1.76 -12.23
C GLN A 111 -12.02 -2.79 -12.29
N ALA A 112 -12.36 -3.27 -13.49
CA ALA A 112 -13.42 -4.25 -13.67
C ALA A 112 -13.12 -5.55 -12.90
N ARG A 113 -11.87 -6.04 -12.96
CA ARG A 113 -11.45 -7.26 -12.26
C ARG A 113 -11.48 -7.11 -10.74
N LEU A 114 -11.01 -5.98 -10.21
CA LEU A 114 -11.06 -5.70 -8.77
C LEU A 114 -12.51 -5.62 -8.25
N GLN A 115 -13.44 -5.17 -9.08
CA GLN A 115 -14.87 -5.08 -8.73
C GLN A 115 -15.60 -6.43 -8.92
N ALA A 116 -15.16 -7.25 -9.86
CA ALA A 116 -15.77 -8.54 -10.17
C ALA A 116 -15.35 -9.67 -9.20
N ASP A 117 -14.15 -9.64 -8.64
CA ASP A 117 -13.74 -10.57 -7.59
C ASP A 117 -14.40 -10.17 -6.25
N SER A 118 -15.49 -10.86 -5.91
CA SER A 118 -16.29 -10.55 -4.73
C SER A 118 -15.51 -10.70 -3.42
N VAL A 119 -14.62 -11.69 -3.32
CA VAL A 119 -13.82 -11.92 -2.11
C VAL A 119 -12.83 -10.78 -1.90
N LEU A 120 -12.12 -10.38 -2.95
CA LEU A 120 -11.20 -9.25 -2.92
C LEU A 120 -11.94 -7.94 -2.63
N PHE A 121 -13.07 -7.70 -3.28
CA PHE A 121 -13.87 -6.50 -3.07
C PHE A 121 -14.34 -6.39 -1.61
N GLN A 122 -14.87 -7.48 -1.04
CA GLN A 122 -15.31 -7.52 0.36
C GLN A 122 -14.15 -7.40 1.35
N ALA A 123 -12.94 -7.82 0.98
CA ALA A 123 -11.75 -7.61 1.80
C ALA A 123 -11.23 -6.16 1.73
N LEU A 124 -11.24 -5.54 0.54
CA LEU A 124 -10.75 -4.18 0.32
C LEU A 124 -11.64 -3.10 0.93
N MET A 125 -12.96 -3.31 0.94
CA MET A 125 -13.92 -2.31 1.44
C MET A 125 -13.71 -1.93 2.92
N PRO A 126 -13.56 -2.87 3.86
CA PRO A 126 -13.28 -2.56 5.26
C PRO A 126 -11.79 -2.33 5.56
N LEU A 127 -10.88 -2.66 4.63
CA LEU A 127 -9.44 -2.53 4.84
C LEU A 127 -9.00 -1.06 5.01
N ASP A 128 -8.28 -0.78 6.08
CA ASP A 128 -7.79 0.55 6.41
C ASP A 128 -6.39 0.78 5.81
N PHE A 129 -6.35 0.96 4.49
CA PHE A 129 -5.13 1.33 3.79
C PHE A 129 -5.07 2.83 3.50
N LYS A 130 -3.86 3.40 3.56
CA LYS A 130 -3.59 4.78 3.15
C LYS A 130 -3.21 4.87 1.68
N ARG A 131 -2.52 3.86 1.16
CA ARG A 131 -2.17 3.76 -0.27
C ARG A 131 -2.21 2.33 -0.73
N LEU A 132 -2.79 2.13 -1.90
CA LEU A 132 -2.63 0.90 -2.67
C LEU A 132 -2.19 1.28 -4.08
N ARG A 133 -0.96 0.92 -4.43
CA ARG A 133 -0.36 1.17 -5.74
C ARG A 133 -0.10 -0.17 -6.43
N ILE A 134 -0.44 -0.23 -7.71
CA ILE A 134 -0.23 -1.39 -8.57
C ILE A 134 0.55 -0.91 -9.77
N GLU A 135 1.72 -1.50 -10.00
CA GLU A 135 2.62 -1.16 -11.10
C GLU A 135 2.86 -2.38 -11.95
N LEU A 136 2.88 -2.21 -13.26
CA LEU A 136 3.35 -3.20 -14.21
C LEU A 136 4.67 -2.71 -14.77
N HIS A 137 5.69 -3.55 -14.68
CA HIS A 137 6.98 -3.34 -15.33
C HIS A 137 7.38 -4.64 -16.01
N ASP A 138 7.54 -4.57 -17.34
CA ASP A 138 7.75 -5.72 -18.21
C ASP A 138 6.66 -6.78 -17.96
N GLN A 139 7.00 -7.96 -17.48
CA GLN A 139 6.05 -9.05 -17.21
C GLN A 139 5.80 -9.25 -15.71
N GLN A 140 5.94 -8.20 -14.89
CA GLN A 140 5.77 -8.31 -13.45
C GLN A 140 4.90 -7.19 -12.88
N TRP A 141 3.84 -7.60 -12.19
CA TRP A 141 3.07 -6.73 -11.31
C TRP A 141 3.79 -6.54 -9.98
N CYS A 142 3.82 -5.30 -9.50
CA CYS A 142 4.31 -4.91 -8.19
C CYS A 142 3.20 -4.17 -7.47
N VAL A 143 2.69 -4.77 -6.40
CA VAL A 143 1.69 -4.19 -5.52
C VAL A 143 2.40 -3.62 -4.30
N ARG A 144 2.06 -2.39 -3.92
CA ARG A 144 2.46 -1.77 -2.66
C ARG A 144 1.22 -1.34 -1.90
N LEU A 145 0.98 -1.98 -0.76
CA LEU A 145 -0.16 -1.74 0.11
C LEU A 145 0.33 -1.16 1.44
N GLU A 146 0.12 0.14 1.65
CA GLU A 146 0.41 0.84 2.89
C GLU A 146 -0.81 0.77 3.82
N HIS A 147 -0.70 -0.03 4.88
CA HIS A 147 -1.77 -0.25 5.85
C HIS A 147 -1.65 0.71 7.06
N MET A 148 -2.78 1.10 7.66
CA MET A 148 -2.79 2.00 8.83
C MET A 148 -2.45 1.31 10.14
N GLY A 149 -2.98 0.12 10.37
CA GLY A 149 -2.44 -0.79 11.40
C GLY A 149 -1.04 -1.26 11.01
N GLY A 150 -0.17 -1.49 11.99
CA GLY A 150 1.25 -1.76 11.74
C GLY A 150 2.09 -0.52 11.54
N SER A 151 1.58 0.65 11.93
CA SER A 151 2.31 1.93 11.85
C SER A 151 2.65 2.47 13.23
N GLU A 152 3.59 3.41 13.26
CA GLU A 152 3.97 4.12 14.47
C GLU A 152 3.91 5.63 14.24
N VAL A 153 3.35 6.33 15.22
CA VAL A 153 3.33 7.79 15.28
C VAL A 153 4.32 8.24 16.34
N VAL A 154 5.25 9.11 15.96
CA VAL A 154 6.22 9.69 16.88
C VAL A 154 6.09 11.21 16.82
N ASN A 155 5.70 11.82 17.94
CA ASN A 155 5.56 13.27 18.07
C ASN A 155 6.67 13.83 18.96
N ARG A 156 7.15 15.03 18.61
CA ARG A 156 8.18 15.75 19.37
C ARG A 156 7.56 16.63 20.46
N MET A 157 6.40 17.24 20.20
CA MET A 157 5.75 18.14 21.15
C MET A 157 4.21 18.07 21.06
N PRO A 158 3.51 17.58 22.11
CA PRO A 158 4.08 16.88 23.28
C PRO A 158 4.80 15.59 22.84
N ALA A 159 5.86 15.23 23.55
CA ALA A 159 6.67 14.07 23.21
C ALA A 159 5.88 12.77 23.45
N PHE A 160 5.64 11.99 22.40
CA PHE A 160 5.07 10.65 22.53
C PHE A 160 5.46 9.76 21.36
N ARG A 161 5.31 8.45 21.58
CA ARG A 161 5.44 7.39 20.58
C ARG A 161 4.29 6.42 20.76
N ARG A 162 3.56 6.14 19.69
CA ARG A 162 2.42 5.23 19.72
C ARG A 162 2.47 4.30 18.52
N TYR A 163 2.56 3.01 18.80
CA TYR A 163 2.29 1.97 17.81
C TYR A 163 0.77 1.79 17.63
N ILE A 164 0.33 1.65 16.39
CA ILE A 164 -1.05 1.35 16.02
C ILE A 164 -1.10 -0.13 15.65
N ALA A 165 -1.61 -0.96 16.56
CA ALA A 165 -1.68 -2.40 16.35
C ALA A 165 -2.59 -2.76 15.17
N LEU A 166 -2.18 -3.78 14.42
CA LEU A 166 -3.02 -4.39 13.41
C LEU A 166 -4.04 -5.31 14.12
N SER A 167 -5.32 -4.95 14.06
CA SER A 167 -6.38 -5.76 14.68
C SER A 167 -6.52 -7.12 13.98
N ALA A 168 -7.08 -8.11 14.66
CA ALA A 168 -7.31 -9.44 14.08
C ALA A 168 -8.22 -9.37 12.83
N GLU A 169 -9.22 -8.50 12.83
CA GLU A 169 -10.10 -8.26 11.68
C GLU A 169 -9.35 -7.64 10.51
N GLN A 170 -8.60 -6.56 10.74
CA GLN A 170 -7.80 -5.92 9.69
C GLN A 170 -6.70 -6.84 9.15
N ARG A 171 -6.14 -7.72 9.99
CA ARG A 171 -5.23 -8.77 9.55
C ARG A 171 -5.91 -9.71 8.55
N VAL A 172 -7.13 -10.18 8.85
CA VAL A 172 -7.88 -11.05 7.92
C VAL A 172 -8.14 -10.32 6.61
N HIS A 173 -8.59 -9.07 6.65
CA HIS A 173 -8.81 -8.27 5.43
C HIS A 173 -7.53 -8.02 4.64
N LEU A 174 -6.40 -7.76 5.32
CA LEU A 174 -5.10 -7.55 4.69
C LEU A 174 -4.65 -8.80 3.92
N LEU A 175 -4.67 -9.97 4.58
CA LEU A 175 -4.24 -11.21 3.95
C LEU A 175 -5.18 -11.64 2.81
N ALA A 176 -6.49 -11.51 3.01
CA ALA A 176 -7.47 -11.77 1.95
C ALA A 176 -7.31 -10.82 0.76
N THR A 177 -6.95 -9.56 1.01
CA THR A 177 -6.65 -8.57 -0.03
C THR A 177 -5.40 -8.96 -0.82
N LEU A 178 -4.31 -9.32 -0.15
CA LEU A 178 -3.07 -9.73 -0.83
C LEU A 178 -3.29 -10.99 -1.69
N ALA A 179 -4.00 -12.00 -1.14
CA ALA A 179 -4.40 -13.20 -1.87
C ALA A 179 -5.29 -12.88 -3.09
N GLY A 180 -6.29 -12.01 -2.92
CA GLY A 180 -7.17 -11.59 -4.02
C GLY A 180 -6.44 -10.81 -5.10
N LEU A 181 -5.54 -9.90 -4.72
CA LEU A 181 -4.71 -9.16 -5.67
C LEU A 181 -3.82 -10.09 -6.48
N ARG A 182 -3.20 -11.10 -5.85
CA ARG A 182 -2.44 -12.14 -6.55
C ARG A 182 -3.30 -12.80 -7.64
N ARG A 183 -4.49 -13.29 -7.29
CA ARG A 183 -5.38 -13.97 -8.25
C ARG A 183 -5.78 -13.06 -9.40
N VAL A 184 -6.28 -11.86 -9.10
CA VAL A 184 -6.73 -10.89 -10.11
C VAL A 184 -5.61 -10.50 -11.07
N LEU A 185 -4.40 -10.23 -10.54
CA LEU A 185 -3.27 -9.77 -11.35
C LEU A 185 -2.61 -10.89 -12.16
N SER A 186 -2.63 -12.13 -11.68
CA SER A 186 -2.10 -13.27 -12.44
C SER A 186 -2.87 -13.57 -13.73
N GLY A 187 -4.14 -13.17 -13.79
CA GLY A 187 -4.99 -13.30 -14.98
C GLY A 187 -5.00 -12.08 -15.89
N LEU A 188 -4.14 -11.10 -15.63
CA LEU A 188 -4.04 -9.81 -16.32
C LEU A 188 -2.68 -9.66 -17.01
#